data_AF-A0A958YIM4-F1
#
_entry.id   AF-A0A958YIM4-F1
#
_cell.length_a   1.000
_cell.length_b   1.000
_cell.length_c   1.000
_cell.angle_alpha   90.00
_cell.angle_beta   90.00
_cell.angle_gamma   90.00
#
_symmetry.space_group_name_H-M   'P 1'
#
loop_
_entity.id
_entity.type
_entity.pdbx_description
1 polymer ?
#
loop_
_entity_poly.entity_id
_entity_poly.type
_entity_poly.pdbx_seq_one_letter_code
_entity_poly.pdbx_strand_id
1 'polypeptide(L)' 'MIKTLIFDFGDVFINLDKEGAMKNALQLFELETFSEEMQAFNTFYEQGLISTEEFVEFYLENFPKCSKKDILNTWNCI' A
#
# COMPACT_ATOMS: atom_id res chain seq x y z
N MET A 1 21.18 -24.60 22.00
CA MET A 1 21.67 -23.96 20.76
C MET A 1 20.47 -23.73 19.85
N ILE A 2 20.16 -22.49 19.52
CA ILE A 2 19.09 -22.15 18.59
C ILE A 2 19.56 -22.52 17.17
N LYS A 3 18.68 -23.15 16.38
CA LYS A 3 19.00 -23.62 15.01
C LYS A 3 18.20 -22.91 13.92
N THR A 4 17.15 -22.19 14.31
CA THR A 4 16.23 -21.53 13.37
C THR A 4 15.96 -20.13 13.85
N LEU A 5 16.05 -19.18 12.94
CA LEU A 5 15.65 -17.79 13.12
C LEU A 5 14.55 -17.50 12.09
N ILE A 6 13.49 -16.85 12.54
CA ILE A 6 12.44 -16.32 11.67
C ILE A 6 12.64 -14.81 11.70
N PHE A 7 12.77 -14.23 10.51
CA PHE A 7 12.94 -12.80 10.34
C PHE A 7 11.69 -12.23 9.70
N ASP A 8 11.25 -11.09 10.23
CA ASP A 8 10.33 -10.21 9.52
C ASP A 8 11.09 -9.50 8.37
N PHE A 9 10.36 -8.91 7.43
CA PHE A 9 10.94 -8.17 6.32
C PHE A 9 11.05 -6.68 6.62
N GLY A 10 9.93 -6.05 6.96
CA GLY A 10 9.84 -4.62 7.25
C GLY A 10 10.62 -4.25 8.51
N ASP A 11 11.34 -3.13 8.47
CA ASP A 11 12.18 -2.61 9.56
C ASP A 11 13.28 -3.59 10.05
N VAL A 12 13.50 -4.71 9.35
CA VAL A 12 14.56 -5.69 9.60
C VAL A 12 15.51 -5.77 8.40
N PHE A 13 14.98 -5.97 7.20
CA PHE A 13 15.76 -6.01 5.95
C PHE A 13 15.57 -4.78 5.07
N ILE A 14 14.49 -4.02 5.29
CA ILE A 14 14.20 -2.78 4.57
C ILE A 14 13.77 -1.69 5.56
N ASN A 15 14.27 -0.47 5.38
CA ASN A 15 13.81 0.67 6.16
C ASN A 15 12.51 1.20 5.55
N LEU A 16 11.55 1.57 6.38
CA LEU A 16 10.24 2.06 5.95
C LEU A 16 9.98 3.48 6.46
N ASP A 17 9.66 4.40 5.56
CA ASP A 17 9.10 5.73 5.81
C ASP A 17 7.58 5.67 5.73
N LYS A 18 6.96 5.06 6.75
CA LYS A 18 5.50 4.87 6.81
C LYS A 18 4.74 6.19 6.78
N GLU A 19 5.28 7.22 7.44
CA GLU A 19 4.68 8.56 7.47
C GLU A 19 4.80 9.25 6.12
N GLY A 20 5.97 9.18 5.48
CA GLY A 20 6.19 9.73 4.14
C GLY A 20 5.34 9.04 3.07
N ALA A 21 5.25 7.70 3.12
CA ALA A 21 4.42 6.91 2.23
C ALA A 21 2.93 7.28 2.38
N MET A 22 2.42 7.34 3.62
CA MET A 22 1.03 7.75 3.89
C MET A 22 0.77 9.17 3.39
N LYS A 23 1.68 10.11 3.67
CA LYS A 23 1.55 11.50 3.20
C LYS A 23 1.56 11.60 1.67
N ASN A 24 2.43 10.84 1.00
CA ASN A 24 2.47 10.79 -0.46
C ASN A 24 1.14 10.29 -1.03
N ALA A 25 0.58 9.23 -0.45
CA ALA A 25 -0.68 8.67 -0.90
C ALA A 25 -1.85 9.64 -0.69
N LEU A 26 -1.96 10.24 0.50
CA LEU A 26 -2.98 11.26 0.78
C LEU A 26 -2.89 12.45 -0.17
N GLN A 27 -1.67 12.90 -0.48
CA GLN A 27 -1.46 13.97 -1.45
C GLN A 27 -1.86 13.57 -2.87
N LEU A 28 -1.50 12.36 -3.33
CA LEU A 28 -1.86 11.87 -4.66
C LEU A 28 -3.38 11.79 -4.82
N PHE A 29 -4.07 11.28 -3.80
CA PHE A 29 -5.51 11.07 -3.81
C PHE A 29 -6.32 12.33 -3.43
N GLU A 30 -5.67 13.44 -3.11
CA GLU A 30 -6.31 14.68 -2.65
C GLU A 30 -7.18 14.45 -1.39
N LEU A 31 -6.73 13.60 -0.46
CA LEU A 31 -7.45 13.20 0.76
C LEU A 31 -6.79 13.71 2.05
N GLU A 32 -7.58 13.88 3.10
CA GLU A 32 -7.07 14.08 4.46
C GLU A 32 -6.82 12.76 5.20
N THR A 33 -7.65 11.75 4.94
CA THR A 33 -7.56 10.41 5.54
C THR A 33 -8.12 9.34 4.58
N PHE A 34 -7.68 8.08 4.71
CA PHE A 34 -8.30 6.97 3.97
C PHE A 34 -9.65 6.57 4.59
N SER A 35 -10.62 6.28 3.72
CA SER A 35 -11.90 5.72 4.15
C SER A 35 -11.74 4.30 4.71
N GLU A 36 -12.73 3.82 5.46
CA GLU A 36 -12.74 2.44 5.98
C GLU A 36 -12.69 1.41 4.83
N GLU A 37 -13.33 1.71 3.71
CA GLU A 37 -13.33 0.87 2.51
C GLU A 37 -11.91 0.76 1.90
N MET A 38 -11.19 1.88 1.77
CA MET A 38 -9.81 1.87 1.28
C MET A 38 -8.89 1.05 2.20
N GLN A 39 -9.06 1.19 3.51
CA GLN A 39 -8.29 0.42 4.50
C GLN A 39 -8.59 -1.08 4.40
N ALA A 40 -9.85 -1.45 4.21
CA ALA A 40 -10.25 -2.84 4.01
C ALA A 40 -9.65 -3.41 2.72
N PHE A 41 -9.67 -2.66 1.61
CA PHE A 41 -9.08 -3.09 0.34
C PHE A 41 -7.56 -3.30 0.43
N ASN A 42 -6.84 -2.40 1.11
CA ASN A 42 -5.41 -2.56 1.39
C ASN A 42 -5.15 -3.83 2.21
N THR A 43 -5.96 -4.04 3.25
CA THR A 43 -5.86 -5.23 4.11
C THR A 43 -6.10 -6.52 3.30
N PHE A 44 -7.10 -6.54 2.42
CA PHE A 44 -7.36 -7.69 1.56
C PHE A 44 -6.19 -7.98 0.61
N TYR A 45 -5.57 -6.95 0.06
CA TYR A 45 -4.39 -7.11 -0.78
C TYR A 45 -3.19 -7.65 -0.01
N GLU A 46 -2.90 -7.11 1.18
CA GLU A 46 -1.83 -7.60 2.07
C GLU A 46 -2.02 -9.06 2.48
N GLN A 47 -3.26 -9.50 2.66
CA GLN A 47 -3.61 -10.88 2.98
C GLN A 47 -3.63 -11.81 1.76
N GLY A 48 -3.45 -11.27 0.55
CA GLY A 48 -3.52 -12.03 -0.71
C GLY A 48 -4.93 -12.50 -1.07
N LEU A 49 -5.97 -11.82 -0.57
CA LEU A 49 -7.37 -12.14 -0.83
C LEU A 49 -7.89 -11.55 -2.16
N ILE A 50 -7.20 -10.55 -2.70
CA ILE A 50 -7.46 -9.94 -4.00
C ILE A 50 -6.19 -9.89 -4.84
N SER A 51 -6.34 -9.88 -6.17
CA SER A 51 -5.26 -9.76 -7.12
C SER A 51 -4.69 -8.33 -7.18
N THR A 52 -3.52 -8.18 -7.82
CA THR A 52 -2.94 -6.85 -8.04
C THR A 52 -3.78 -6.06 -9.05
N GLU A 53 -4.40 -6.74 -10.01
CA GLU A 53 -5.35 -6.17 -10.96
C GLU A 53 -6.55 -5.56 -10.24
N GLU A 54 -7.23 -6.33 -9.38
CA GLU A 54 -8.38 -5.85 -8.59
C GLU A 54 -8.01 -4.69 -7.67
N PHE A 55 -6.84 -4.77 -7.01
CA PHE A 55 -6.34 -3.68 -6.16
C PHE A 55 -6.13 -2.38 -6.96
N VAL A 56 -5.46 -2.46 -8.12
CA VAL A 56 -5.19 -1.29 -8.96
C VAL A 56 -6.49 -0.74 -9.55
N GLU A 57 -7.40 -1.60 -10.00
CA GLU A 57 -8.70 -1.20 -10.56
C GLU A 57 -9.53 -0.42 -9.55
N PHE A 58 -9.62 -0.89 -8.29
CA PHE A 58 -10.30 -0.16 -7.21
C PHE A 58 -9.81 1.30 -7.09
N TYR A 59 -8.49 1.52 -7.08
CA TYR A 59 -7.94 2.87 -6.99
C TYR A 59 -8.15 3.69 -8.27
N LEU A 60 -8.09 3.09 -9.45
CA LEU A 60 -8.35 3.81 -10.70
C LEU A 60 -9.83 4.23 -10.85
N GLU A 61 -10.75 3.40 -10.38
CA GLU A 61 -12.18 3.69 -10.37
C GLU A 61 -12.52 4.82 -9.39
N ASN A 62 -11.93 4.81 -8.19
CA ASN A 62 -12.14 5.84 -7.17
C ASN A 62 -11.38 7.14 -7.43
N PHE A 63 -10.24 7.07 -8.13
CA PHE A 63 -9.39 8.23 -8.45
C PHE A 63 -9.06 8.30 -9.96
N PRO A 64 -10.03 8.66 -10.84
CA PRO A 64 -9.87 8.61 -12.30
C PRO A 64 -8.78 9.51 -12.89
N LYS A 65 -8.25 10.45 -12.10
CA LYS A 65 -7.12 11.31 -12.49
C LYS A 65 -5.77 10.60 -12.38
N CYS A 66 -5.68 9.52 -11.60
CA CYS A 66 -4.45 8.79 -11.37
C CYS A 66 -4.18 7.80 -12.50
N SER A 67 -2.91 7.59 -12.84
CA SER A 67 -2.49 6.50 -13.73
C SER A 67 -2.14 5.26 -12.92
N LYS A 68 -2.18 4.07 -13.57
CA LYS A 68 -1.68 2.82 -12.96
C LYS A 68 -0.26 2.97 -12.41
N LYS A 69 0.58 3.75 -13.09
CA LYS A 69 1.96 4.01 -12.65
C LYS A 69 1.99 4.82 -11.36
N ASP A 70 1.10 5.80 -11.20
CA ASP A 70 1.01 6.58 -9.97
C ASP A 70 0.60 5.70 -8.79
N ILE A 71 -0.42 4.85 -8.97
CA ILE A 71 -0.85 3.89 -7.94
C ILE A 71 0.29 2.97 -7.51
N LEU A 72 1.00 2.38 -8.49
CA LEU A 72 2.12 1.48 -8.20
C LEU A 72 3.29 2.21 -7.52
N ASN A 73 3.62 3.43 -7.94
CA ASN A 73 4.70 4.20 -7.33
C ASN A 73 4.36 4.60 -5.89
N THR A 74 3.13 5.02 -5.64
CA THR A 74 2.67 5.39 -4.30
C THR A 74 2.62 4.17 -3.38
N TRP A 75 2.15 3.00 -3.85
CA TRP A 75 2.15 1.78 -3.04
C TRP A 75 3.57 1.28 -2.72
N ASN A 76 4.51 1.41 -3.66
CA ASN A 76 5.91 1.05 -3.45
C ASN A 76 6.75 2.16 -2.82
N CYS A 77 6.13 3.25 -2.34
CA CYS A 77 6.83 4.28 -1.60
C CYS A 77 7.22 3.71 -0.22
N ILE A 78 8.52 3.67 0.04
CA ILE A 78 9.15 3.13 1.25
C ILE A 78 10.12 4.14 1.84
#